data_AF-A0A842XAY6-F1
#
_entry.id   AF-A0A842XAY6-F1
#
_cell.length_a   1.000
_cell.length_b   1.000
_cell.length_c   1.000
_cell.angle_alpha   90.00
_cell.angle_beta   90.00
_cell.angle_gamma   90.00
#
_symmetry.space_group_name_H-M   'P 1'
#
loop_
_entity.id
_entity.type
_entity.pdbx_description
1 polymer ?
#
loop_
_entity_poly.entity_id
_entity_poly.type
_entity_poly.pdbx_seq_one_letter_code
_entity_poly.pdbx_strand_id
1 'polypeptide(L)'
;MKNRGIIACQIGVNLRKTRLGFVKIDVSTKNSGKILKLFEKCPLFLNGFITSGKRNLCLFLVSEDLASLDACMDCHIRSNPNISDVEFSVIFSSARDFISPLKMIMKKTEISPCGGRCDSCSYYKSDRCLGCPSTIYYKGVLFG
;
A
#
# COMPACT_ATOMS: atom_id res chain seq x y z
N MET A 1 -25.69 -4.94 19.35
CA MET A 1 -24.42 -4.45 18.77
C MET A 1 -24.09 -5.12 17.43
N LYS A 2 -24.17 -6.46 17.31
CA LYS A 2 -23.96 -7.19 16.04
C LYS A 2 -24.96 -6.79 14.94
N ASN A 3 -26.27 -6.79 15.23
CA ASN A 3 -27.32 -6.38 14.28
C ASN A 3 -27.32 -4.87 13.94
N ARG A 4 -26.52 -4.07 14.63
CA ARG A 4 -26.31 -2.63 14.35
C ARG A 4 -25.01 -2.38 13.56
N GLY A 5 -24.30 -3.43 13.15
CA GLY A 5 -23.02 -3.33 12.43
C GLY A 5 -21.82 -2.88 13.28
N ILE A 6 -22.00 -2.74 14.61
CA ILE A 6 -20.94 -2.25 15.52
C ILE A 6 -19.89 -3.35 15.78
N ILE A 7 -20.31 -4.62 15.77
CA ILE A 7 -19.40 -5.76 15.94
C ILE A 7 -19.18 -6.39 14.58
N ALA A 8 -17.92 -6.41 14.14
CA ALA A 8 -17.47 -7.12 12.96
C ALA A 8 -16.48 -8.23 13.34
N CYS A 9 -16.43 -9.29 12.54
CA CYS A 9 -15.39 -10.31 12.60
C CYS A 9 -14.47 -10.11 11.40
N GLN A 10 -13.16 -10.16 11.64
CA GLN A 10 -12.15 -10.03 10.59
C GLN A 10 -11.12 -11.13 10.76
N ILE A 11 -10.83 -11.83 9.67
CA ILE A 11 -9.76 -12.82 9.58
C ILE A 11 -8.61 -12.16 8.82
N GLY A 12 -7.39 -12.32 9.33
CA GLY A 12 -6.22 -11.67 8.74
C GLY A 12 -4.92 -12.20 9.31
N VAL A 13 -3.82 -11.69 8.77
CA VAL A 13 -2.48 -11.97 9.27
C VAL A 13 -2.17 -11.04 10.43
N ASN A 14 -1.45 -11.55 11.43
CA ASN A 14 -0.89 -10.70 12.47
C ASN A 14 0.46 -10.14 11.99
N LEU A 15 0.50 -8.87 11.59
CA LEU A 15 1.70 -8.23 11.03
C LEU A 15 2.90 -8.23 12.00
N ARG A 16 2.67 -8.28 13.32
CA ARG A 16 3.75 -8.40 14.30
C ARG A 16 4.50 -9.73 14.18
N LYS A 17 3.82 -10.79 13.74
CA LYS A 17 4.35 -12.15 13.64
C LYS A 17 4.86 -12.49 12.23
N THR A 18 4.87 -11.52 11.31
CA THR A 18 5.40 -11.70 9.95
C THR A 18 6.71 -10.93 9.78
N ARG A 19 7.40 -11.19 8.66
CA ARG A 19 8.57 -10.40 8.24
C ARG A 19 8.22 -9.31 7.23
N LEU A 20 6.93 -8.97 7.12
CA LEU A 20 6.49 -7.98 6.15
C LEU A 20 6.86 -6.59 6.63
N GLY A 21 7.40 -5.78 5.73
CA GLY A 21 7.54 -4.35 5.95
C GLY A 21 6.16 -3.73 6.15
N PHE A 22 5.95 -3.09 7.29
CA PHE A 22 4.73 -2.36 7.60
C PHE A 22 5.05 -0.87 7.62
N VAL A 23 4.34 -0.09 6.81
CA VAL A 23 4.67 1.31 6.58
C VAL A 23 3.44 2.18 6.76
N LYS A 24 3.64 3.29 7.48
CA LYS A 24 2.72 4.43 7.50
C LYS A 24 3.21 5.49 6.53
N ILE A 25 2.28 6.01 5.76
CA ILE A 25 2.54 7.07 4.79
C ILE A 25 1.59 8.22 5.06
N ASP A 26 2.14 9.37 5.44
CA ASP A 26 1.37 10.60 5.55
C ASP A 26 1.59 11.47 4.32
N VAL A 27 0.50 11.98 3.75
CA VAL A 27 0.49 12.70 2.48
C VAL A 27 -0.19 14.05 2.67
N SER A 28 0.42 15.11 2.13
CA SER A 28 -0.25 16.39 1.92
C SER A 28 -0.73 16.46 0.48
N THR A 29 -2.03 16.59 0.26
CA THR A 29 -2.61 16.61 -1.09
C THR A 29 -3.79 17.56 -1.23
N LYS A 30 -3.97 18.12 -2.43
CA LYS A 30 -5.16 18.93 -2.77
C LYS A 30 -6.45 18.11 -2.85
N ASN A 31 -6.36 16.78 -3.00
CA ASN A 31 -7.53 15.91 -3.16
C ASN A 31 -7.32 14.54 -2.51
N SER A 32 -7.39 14.51 -1.18
CA SER A 32 -7.20 13.29 -0.38
C SER A 32 -8.19 12.17 -0.74
N GLY A 33 -9.45 12.52 -1.00
CA GLY A 33 -10.47 11.54 -1.40
C GLY A 33 -10.17 10.84 -2.72
N LYS A 34 -9.66 11.56 -3.74
CA LYS A 34 -9.27 10.94 -5.02
C LYS A 34 -8.05 10.03 -4.85
N ILE A 35 -7.07 10.44 -4.06
CA ILE A 35 -5.87 9.63 -3.81
C ILE A 35 -6.24 8.38 -2.99
N LEU A 36 -7.06 8.50 -1.95
CA LEU A 36 -7.51 7.35 -1.16
C LEU A 36 -8.21 6.29 -2.02
N LYS A 37 -9.12 6.69 -2.91
CA LYS A 37 -9.80 5.78 -3.86
C LYS A 37 -8.85 5.04 -4.80
N LEU A 38 -7.70 5.64 -5.15
CA LEU A 38 -6.67 4.98 -5.95
C LEU A 38 -6.04 3.82 -5.15
N PHE A 39 -5.76 4.05 -3.86
CA PHE A 39 -5.13 3.07 -2.99
C PHE A 39 -6.04 1.92 -2.58
N GLU A 40 -7.35 2.10 -2.48
CA GLU A 40 -8.30 1.01 -2.21
C GLU A 40 -8.16 -0.18 -3.18
N LYS A 41 -7.67 0.09 -4.40
CA LYS A 41 -7.41 -0.95 -5.41
C LYS A 41 -6.01 -1.57 -5.29
N CYS A 42 -5.08 -0.90 -4.62
CA CYS A 42 -3.69 -1.33 -4.47
C CYS A 42 -3.60 -2.64 -3.67
N PRO A 43 -2.84 -3.65 -4.13
CA PRO A 43 -2.67 -4.91 -3.40
C PRO A 43 -1.89 -4.75 -2.08
N LEU A 44 -1.05 -3.72 -1.98
CA LEU A 44 -0.22 -3.43 -0.81
C LEU A 44 -0.95 -2.62 0.27
N PHE A 45 -2.19 -2.19 -0.01
CA PHE A 45 -2.96 -1.32 0.88
C PHE A 45 -3.63 -2.11 2.00
N LEU A 46 -3.43 -1.67 3.24
CA LEU A 46 -4.09 -2.22 4.42
C LEU A 46 -5.27 -1.35 4.85
N ASN A 47 -5.04 -0.04 5.00
CA ASN A 47 -6.06 0.92 5.41
C ASN A 47 -5.63 2.36 5.12
N GLY A 48 -6.57 3.31 5.17
CA GLY A 48 -6.30 4.72 4.94
C GLY A 48 -7.36 5.63 5.54
N PHE A 49 -6.94 6.84 5.89
CA PHE A 49 -7.74 7.81 6.63
C PHE A 49 -7.52 9.20 6.05
N ILE A 50 -8.60 9.94 5.84
CA ILE A 50 -8.53 11.39 5.64
C ILE A 50 -8.40 12.04 7.02
N THR A 51 -7.33 12.79 7.21
CA THR A 51 -6.98 13.39 8.50
C THR A 51 -7.09 14.92 8.43
N SER A 52 -7.36 15.54 9.58
CA SER A 52 -7.17 16.98 9.74
C SER A 52 -5.68 17.28 9.97
N GLY A 53 -5.27 18.51 9.64
CA GLY A 53 -3.88 18.96 9.78
C GLY A 53 -3.14 19.08 8.44
N LYS A 54 -1.83 19.33 8.52
CA LYS A 54 -0.98 19.61 7.34
C LYS A 54 -0.94 18.44 6.36
N ARG A 55 -0.71 17.23 6.89
CA ARG A 55 -0.80 15.98 6.12
C ARG A 55 -2.22 15.44 6.28
N ASN A 56 -3.01 15.61 5.22
CA ASN A 56 -4.45 15.42 5.22
C ASN A 56 -4.89 14.03 4.68
N LEU A 57 -3.94 13.11 4.53
CA LEU A 57 -4.17 11.72 4.17
C LEU A 57 -3.12 10.84 4.86
N CYS A 58 -3.56 9.79 5.53
CA CYS A 58 -2.72 8.78 6.17
C CYS A 58 -3.03 7.41 5.57
N LEU A 59 -2.00 6.65 5.20
CA LEU A 59 -2.14 5.35 4.57
C LEU A 59 -1.26 4.33 5.30
N PHE A 60 -1.75 3.11 5.37
CA PHE A 60 -1.03 1.97 5.89
C PHE A 60 -0.84 0.96 4.77
N LEU A 61 0.42 0.62 4.50
CA LEU A 61 0.80 -0.32 3.45
C LEU A 61 1.69 -1.42 4.02
N VAL A 62 1.69 -2.54 3.32
CA VAL A 62 2.51 -3.70 3.61
C VAL A 62 3.29 -4.13 2.37
N SER A 63 4.50 -4.65 2.54
CA SER A 63 5.29 -5.22 1.45
C SER A 63 6.21 -6.32 1.98
N GLU A 64 6.61 -7.26 1.14
CA GLU A 64 7.69 -8.22 1.48
C GLU A 64 9.08 -7.58 1.31
N ASP A 65 9.16 -6.49 0.54
CA ASP A 65 10.38 -5.72 0.30
C ASP A 65 10.11 -4.22 0.41
N LEU A 66 10.82 -3.56 1.32
CA LEU A 66 10.67 -2.12 1.56
C LEU A 66 11.21 -1.28 0.40
N ALA A 67 12.25 -1.75 -0.30
CA ALA A 67 12.79 -1.03 -1.46
C ALA A 67 11.76 -0.97 -2.59
N SER A 68 11.07 -2.08 -2.85
CA SER A 68 9.96 -2.16 -3.80
C SER A 68 8.80 -1.22 -3.43
N LEU A 69 8.49 -1.11 -2.14
CA LEU A 69 7.44 -0.20 -1.69
C LEU A 69 7.85 1.26 -1.85
N ASP A 70 9.09 1.63 -1.52
CA ASP A 70 9.58 3.00 -1.71
C ASP A 70 9.67 3.37 -3.21
N ALA A 71 10.09 2.44 -4.07
CA ALA A 71 10.05 2.61 -5.53
C ALA A 71 8.60 2.81 -6.04
N CYS A 72 7.63 2.06 -5.50
CA CYS A 72 6.21 2.25 -5.79
C CYS A 72 5.74 3.67 -5.40
N MET A 73 6.22 4.19 -4.27
CA MET A 73 5.91 5.55 -3.81
C MET A 73 6.48 6.62 -4.74
N ASP A 74 7.72 6.46 -5.20
CA ASP A 74 8.32 7.35 -6.20
C ASP A 74 7.50 7.38 -7.49
N CYS A 75 7.16 6.21 -8.02
CA CYS A 75 6.48 6.09 -9.31
C CYS A 75 5.04 6.61 -9.28
N HIS A 76 4.29 6.37 -8.19
CA HIS A 76 2.84 6.55 -8.20
C HIS A 76 2.35 7.71 -7.32
N ILE A 77 3.16 8.16 -6.36
CA ILE A 77 2.73 9.12 -5.33
C ILE A 77 3.56 10.39 -5.38
N ARG A 78 4.89 10.30 -5.23
CA ARG A 78 5.74 11.49 -5.25
C ARG A 78 5.74 12.20 -6.61
N SER A 79 5.45 11.47 -7.68
CA SER A 79 5.25 12.00 -9.04
C SER A 79 3.88 12.64 -9.27
N ASN A 80 2.91 12.49 -8.36
CA ASN A 80 1.54 12.98 -8.56
C ASN A 80 1.46 14.50 -8.32
N PRO A 81 1.02 15.31 -9.30
CA PRO A 81 1.00 16.77 -9.18
C PRO A 81 0.01 17.30 -8.12
N ASN A 82 -0.90 16.45 -7.62
CA ASN A 82 -1.82 16.81 -6.55
C ASN A 82 -1.22 16.59 -5.16
N ILE A 83 -0.02 16.05 -5.06
CA ILE A 83 0.67 15.71 -3.81
C ILE A 83 1.82 16.70 -3.64
N SER A 84 1.88 17.36 -2.48
CA SER A 84 2.89 18.37 -2.17
C SER A 84 3.93 17.92 -1.14
N ASP A 85 3.62 16.90 -0.35
CA ASP A 85 4.55 16.32 0.64
C ASP A 85 4.16 14.87 0.93
N VAL A 86 5.16 14.04 1.20
CA VAL A 86 5.01 12.62 1.56
C VAL A 86 6.03 12.26 2.62
N GLU A 87 5.56 11.72 3.75
CA GLU A 87 6.41 11.12 4.76
C GLU A 87 6.24 9.60 4.75
N PHE A 88 7.35 8.89 4.56
CA PHE A 88 7.40 7.43 4.60
C PHE A 88 7.99 6.98 5.93
N SER A 89 7.19 6.29 6.74
CA SER A 89 7.57 5.85 8.09
C SER A 89 7.45 4.34 8.21
N VAL A 90 8.57 3.66 8.41
CA VAL A 90 8.57 2.22 8.71
C VAL A 90 8.12 2.00 10.16
N ILE A 91 7.16 1.11 10.35
CA ILE A 91 6.65 0.73 11.67
C ILE A 91 7.42 -0.50 12.14
N PHE A 92 8.33 -0.31 13.08
CA PHE A 92 9.16 -1.38 13.64
C PHE A 92 8.46 -2.21 14.72
N SER A 93 7.51 -1.61 15.45
CA SER A 93 6.80 -2.30 16.52
C SER A 93 5.42 -1.70 16.74
N SER A 94 4.56 -2.47 17.39
CA SER A 94 3.26 -2.02 17.89
C SER A 94 3.11 -2.37 19.37
N ALA A 95 2.20 -1.72 20.09
CA ALA A 95 1.90 -2.08 21.48
C ALA A 95 0.98 -3.30 21.60
N ARG A 96 0.09 -3.51 20.61
CA ARG A 96 -0.84 -4.65 20.53
C ARG A 96 -0.75 -5.35 19.18
N ASP A 97 -1.27 -6.57 19.10
CA ASP A 97 -1.38 -7.27 17.82
C ASP A 97 -2.14 -6.44 16.79
N PHE A 98 -1.64 -6.45 15.56
CA PHE A 98 -2.26 -5.77 14.43
C PHE A 98 -2.65 -6.82 13.39
N ILE A 99 -3.93 -7.20 13.42
CA ILE A 99 -4.49 -8.24 12.56
C ILE A 99 -5.16 -7.55 11.37
N SER A 100 -4.65 -7.79 10.16
CA SER A 100 -5.15 -7.16 8.94
C SER A 100 -5.42 -8.19 7.85
N PRO A 101 -6.48 -8.04 7.04
CA PRO A 101 -6.66 -8.89 5.88
C PRO A 101 -5.61 -8.48 4.85
N LEU A 102 -4.97 -9.45 4.21
CA LEU A 102 -4.15 -9.19 3.04
C LEU A 102 -4.99 -9.44 1.79
N LYS A 103 -4.81 -8.59 0.78
CA LYS A 103 -5.47 -8.75 -0.50
C LYS A 103 -4.67 -9.69 -1.39
N MET A 104 -5.08 -10.95 -1.44
CA MET A 104 -4.49 -11.95 -2.35
C MET A 104 -4.95 -11.70 -3.79
N ILE A 105 -4.02 -11.72 -4.74
CA ILE A 105 -4.32 -11.47 -6.15
C ILE A 105 -4.37 -12.80 -6.92
N MET A 106 -5.57 -13.22 -7.30
CA MET A 106 -5.75 -14.44 -8.10
C MET A 106 -5.57 -14.23 -9.60
N LYS A 107 -5.89 -13.04 -10.11
CA LYS A 107 -5.80 -12.70 -11.53
C LYS A 107 -4.83 -11.54 -11.73
N LYS A 108 -3.72 -11.83 -12.40
CA LYS A 108 -2.67 -10.86 -12.72
C LYS A 108 -2.92 -10.25 -14.11
N THR A 109 -2.58 -8.97 -14.25
CA THR A 109 -2.70 -8.20 -15.50
C THR A 109 -1.35 -7.65 -15.94
N GLU A 110 -1.24 -7.08 -17.13
CA GLU A 110 0.00 -6.38 -17.52
C GLU A 110 0.09 -4.99 -16.86
N ILE A 111 -1.06 -4.34 -16.70
CA ILE A 111 -1.19 -2.99 -16.15
C ILE A 111 -1.72 -3.09 -14.72
N SER A 112 -1.04 -2.45 -13.78
CA SER A 112 -1.45 -2.41 -12.37
C SER A 112 -2.71 -1.54 -12.15
N PRO A 113 -3.43 -1.68 -11.02
CA PRO A 113 -4.64 -0.91 -10.75
C PRO A 113 -4.46 0.61 -10.70
N CYS A 114 -3.22 1.06 -10.45
CA CYS A 114 -2.85 2.48 -10.48
C CYS A 114 -2.37 2.96 -11.87
N GLY A 115 -2.48 2.12 -12.90
CA GLY A 115 -2.05 2.43 -14.28
C GLY A 115 -0.56 2.21 -14.55
N GLY A 116 0.20 1.74 -13.56
CA GLY A 116 1.62 1.46 -13.70
C GLY A 116 1.92 0.24 -14.57
N ARG A 117 2.96 0.36 -15.40
CA ARG A 117 3.48 -0.67 -16.30
C ARG A 117 4.90 -1.08 -15.89
N CYS A 118 5.03 -2.23 -15.23
CA CYS A 118 6.30 -2.68 -14.67
C CYS A 118 7.34 -3.00 -15.76
N ASP A 119 6.91 -3.51 -16.92
CA ASP A 119 7.75 -3.77 -18.09
C ASP A 119 8.51 -2.52 -18.59
N SER A 120 7.94 -1.33 -18.39
CA SER A 120 8.56 -0.05 -18.76
C SER A 120 9.20 0.70 -17.59
N CYS A 121 9.05 0.20 -16.35
CA CYS A 121 9.51 0.90 -15.15
C CYS A 121 11.02 0.76 -14.95
N SER A 122 11.71 1.88 -14.72
CA SER A 122 13.17 1.91 -14.52
C SER A 122 13.62 1.16 -13.26
N TYR A 123 12.87 1.25 -12.16
CA TYR A 123 13.16 0.52 -10.92
C TYR A 123 13.03 -0.98 -11.11
N TYR A 124 12.01 -1.43 -11.84
CA TYR A 124 11.82 -2.86 -12.14
C TYR A 124 12.92 -3.41 -13.05
N LYS A 125 13.27 -2.68 -14.12
CA LYS A 125 14.34 -3.07 -15.05
C LYS A 125 15.73 -3.12 -14.42
N SER A 126 15.93 -2.37 -13.33
CA SER A 126 17.20 -2.35 -12.57
C SER A 126 17.19 -3.27 -11.35
N ASP A 127 16.21 -4.18 -11.24
CA ASP A 127 16.03 -5.11 -10.12
C ASP A 127 15.94 -4.43 -8.73
N ARG A 128 15.51 -3.17 -8.68
CA ARG A 128 15.25 -2.40 -7.45
C ARG A 128 13.80 -2.44 -6.99
N CYS A 129 12.96 -3.19 -7.69
CA CYS A 129 11.55 -3.38 -7.38
C CYS A 129 11.09 -4.77 -7.85
N LEU A 130 10.33 -5.47 -7.02
CA LEU A 130 9.73 -6.77 -7.31
C LEU A 130 8.53 -6.68 -8.27
N GLY A 131 8.11 -5.48 -8.66
CA GLY A 131 6.90 -5.27 -9.46
C GLY A 131 5.62 -5.22 -8.61
N CYS A 132 4.53 -4.77 -9.22
CA CYS A 132 3.24 -4.67 -8.53
C CYS A 132 2.62 -6.08 -8.38
N PRO A 133 2.15 -6.49 -7.19
CA PRO A 133 1.53 -7.81 -7.02
C PRO A 133 0.32 -8.10 -7.91
N SER A 134 -0.35 -7.05 -8.38
CA SER A 134 -1.48 -7.20 -9.31
C SER A 134 -1.06 -7.50 -10.74
N THR A 135 0.23 -7.55 -11.06
CA THR A 135 0.72 -7.73 -12.43
C THR A 135 1.47 -9.03 -12.65
N ILE A 136 1.57 -9.45 -13.91
CA ILE A 136 2.33 -10.64 -14.34
C ILE A 136 3.84 -10.49 -14.11
N TYR A 137 4.30 -9.27 -13.85
CA TYR A 137 5.70 -8.92 -13.63
C TYR A 137 6.13 -9.06 -12.17
N TYR A 138 5.23 -9.42 -11.26
CA TYR A 138 5.55 -9.58 -9.86
C TYR A 138 6.51 -10.76 -9.63
N LYS A 139 7.69 -10.47 -9.06
CA LYS A 139 8.77 -11.42 -8.74
C LYS A 139 8.70 -11.96 -7.30
N GLY A 140 7.76 -11.46 -6.50
CA GLY A 140 7.60 -11.85 -5.12
C GLY A 140 6.75 -13.10 -4.91
N VAL A 141 6.61 -13.53 -3.66
CA VAL A 141 5.96 -14.81 -3.31
C VAL A 141 4.68 -14.65 -2.50
N LEU A 142 4.51 -13.54 -1.78
CA LEU A 142 3.43 -13.44 -0.80
C LEU A 142 2.05 -13.20 -1.42
N PHE A 143 1.97 -12.27 -2.38
CA PHE A 143 0.69 -11.76 -2.88
C PHE A 143 0.20 -12.44 -4.16
N GLY A 144 0.97 -13.40 -4.67
CA GLY A 144 0.87 -13.95 -6.01
C GLY A 144 0.39 -15.37 -6.12
#